data_AF-A0A651E712-F1
#
_entry.id   AF-A0A651E712-F1
#
_cell.length_a   1.000
_cell.length_b   1.000
_cell.length_c   1.000
_cell.angle_alpha   90.00
_cell.angle_beta   90.00
_cell.angle_gamma   90.00
#
_symmetry.space_group_name_H-M   'P 1'
#
loop_
_entity.id
_entity.type
_entity.pdbx_description
1 polymer ?
#
loop_
_entity_poly.entity_id
_entity_poly.type
_entity_poly.pdbx_seq_one_letter_code
_entity_poly.pdbx_strand_id
1 'polypeptide(L)'
;MNLTKLKKFAQGARRTLRAEVASRLDYVLQQDDVYTRGHAAEIQDIRARLKQRDREQIVEEVAYTWFNRLIAFRYMDLRGYTQSRVVSPQPGQVQPEILFQIKQGRTPKGLASLQSTFDGYLSGRTQSAQPDREIYTRALLGICNEYNTTLPFLFRKVDSYMAVLLPSDLLSDTSIIAEIQKAITEDDVEDVEIIGWLYQFYISEKKDQVFGRPKGEKIKKEDIPAATQLFTPHWIVRYMVENSLGRLWRNNRPETGLKDQMEYYIEGDPEPEFLTIEGPEEITLLDPACGSGHILTYAFDLLYGMYEEAGYSAEEIPSLILTNNLYGIDIDTRAAELASFALTMKARE
;
A
#
# COMPACT_ATOMS: atom_id res chain seq x y z
N MET A 1 8.89 -11.13 -11.20
CA MET A 1 9.18 -9.70 -10.95
C MET A 1 10.59 -9.28 -11.36
N ASN A 2 10.75 -8.10 -12.00
CA ASN A 2 12.06 -7.49 -12.29
C ASN A 2 12.43 -6.45 -11.21
N LEU A 3 13.11 -6.88 -10.15
CA LEU A 3 13.45 -6.04 -8.99
C LEU A 3 14.29 -4.80 -9.36
N THR A 4 15.20 -4.90 -10.32
CA THR A 4 16.03 -3.77 -10.76
C THR A 4 15.20 -2.65 -11.40
N LYS A 5 14.22 -3.02 -12.23
CA LYS A 5 13.27 -2.08 -12.85
C LYS A 5 12.40 -1.41 -11.78
N LEU A 6 11.81 -2.21 -10.88
CA LEU A 6 10.96 -1.71 -9.78
C LEU A 6 11.74 -0.78 -8.85
N LYS A 7 13.02 -1.09 -8.57
CA LYS A 7 13.87 -0.23 -7.76
C LYS A 7 14.10 1.14 -8.38
N LYS A 8 14.47 1.18 -9.66
CA LYS A 8 14.67 2.45 -10.39
C LYS A 8 13.39 3.27 -10.42
N PHE A 9 12.25 2.61 -10.66
CA PHE A 9 10.94 3.24 -10.63
C PHE A 9 10.63 3.85 -9.26
N ALA A 10 10.68 3.07 -8.17
CA ALA A 10 10.27 3.56 -6.85
C ALA A 10 11.14 4.72 -6.35
N GLN A 11 12.45 4.70 -6.64
CA GLN A 11 13.36 5.82 -6.37
C GLN A 11 13.00 7.07 -7.20
N GLY A 12 12.70 6.89 -8.49
CA GLY A 12 12.21 7.95 -9.38
C GLY A 12 10.89 8.56 -8.87
N ALA A 13 9.90 7.71 -8.62
CA ALA A 13 8.59 8.07 -8.12
C ALA A 13 8.68 8.89 -6.82
N ARG A 14 9.56 8.50 -5.88
CA ARG A 14 9.81 9.29 -4.66
C ARG A 14 10.26 10.71 -4.98
N ARG A 15 11.25 10.88 -5.87
CA ARG A 15 11.76 12.21 -6.24
C ARG A 15 10.67 13.05 -6.89
N THR A 16 9.97 12.48 -7.87
CA THR A 16 8.89 13.13 -8.61
C THR A 16 7.76 13.57 -7.66
N LEU A 17 7.21 12.64 -6.89
CA LEU A 17 6.10 12.94 -5.97
C LEU A 17 6.48 13.98 -4.92
N ARG A 18 7.68 13.90 -4.33
CA ARG A 18 8.14 14.92 -3.37
C ARG A 18 8.24 16.30 -4.03
N ALA A 19 8.77 16.38 -5.24
CA ALA A 19 8.90 17.65 -5.97
C ALA A 19 7.53 18.25 -6.31
N GLU A 20 6.60 17.43 -6.78
CA GLU A 20 5.24 17.87 -7.13
C GLU A 20 4.45 18.30 -5.88
N VAL A 21 4.50 17.50 -4.82
CA VAL A 21 3.87 17.85 -3.53
C VAL A 21 4.46 19.13 -2.96
N ALA A 22 5.79 19.31 -3.01
CA ALA A 22 6.46 20.54 -2.58
C ALA A 22 5.98 21.75 -3.40
N SER A 23 5.89 21.62 -4.73
CA SER A 23 5.38 22.67 -5.60
C SER A 23 3.91 23.01 -5.31
N ARG A 24 3.07 22.00 -5.09
CA ARG A 24 1.67 22.18 -4.68
C ARG A 24 1.56 22.87 -3.33
N LEU A 25 2.41 22.51 -2.37
CA LEU A 25 2.47 23.14 -1.06
C LEU A 25 2.82 24.63 -1.16
N ASP A 26 3.81 24.99 -1.98
CA ASP A 26 4.19 26.38 -2.19
C ASP A 26 3.05 27.17 -2.88
N TYR A 27 2.42 26.58 -3.89
CA TYR A 27 1.27 27.16 -4.58
C TYR A 27 0.12 27.48 -3.62
N VAL A 28 -0.34 26.50 -2.82
CA VAL A 28 -1.51 26.69 -1.94
C VAL A 28 -1.24 27.66 -0.79
N LEU A 29 0.03 27.85 -0.40
CA LEU A 29 0.39 28.78 0.67
C LEU A 29 0.56 30.23 0.18
N GLN A 30 0.92 30.42 -1.10
CA GLN A 30 1.28 31.73 -1.66
C GLN A 30 0.18 32.35 -2.53
N GLN A 31 -0.64 31.54 -3.21
CA GLN A 31 -1.64 32.04 -4.14
C GLN A 31 -2.99 32.33 -3.45
N ASP A 32 -3.66 33.39 -3.89
CA ASP A 32 -5.04 33.73 -3.52
C ASP A 32 -5.91 33.76 -4.78
N ASP A 33 -6.42 32.58 -5.16
CA ASP A 33 -7.27 32.40 -6.34
C ASP A 33 -8.54 31.63 -5.99
N VAL A 34 -9.38 31.36 -6.99
CA VAL A 34 -10.65 30.65 -6.80
C VAL A 34 -10.43 29.25 -6.20
N TYR A 35 -9.34 28.57 -6.58
CA TYR A 35 -9.03 27.25 -6.07
C TYR A 35 -8.61 27.31 -4.60
N THR A 36 -7.68 28.21 -4.22
CA THR A 36 -7.21 28.30 -2.84
C THR A 36 -8.30 28.82 -1.88
N ARG A 37 -9.16 29.73 -2.34
CA ARG A 37 -10.35 30.16 -1.56
C ARG A 37 -11.35 29.02 -1.35
N GLY A 38 -11.53 28.15 -2.35
CA GLY A 38 -12.38 26.97 -2.25
C GLY A 38 -11.86 25.90 -1.27
N HIS A 39 -10.58 25.94 -0.91
CA HIS A 39 -9.92 25.00 0.00
C HIS A 39 -9.31 25.69 1.23
N ALA A 40 -9.95 26.78 1.69
CA ALA A 40 -9.40 27.61 2.77
C ALA A 40 -9.23 26.84 4.08
N ALA A 41 -10.13 25.89 4.39
CA ALA A 41 -10.07 25.08 5.60
C ALA A 41 -8.86 24.13 5.58
N GLU A 42 -8.63 23.45 4.46
CA GLU A 42 -7.50 22.56 4.25
C GLU A 42 -6.17 23.32 4.30
N ILE A 43 -6.12 24.51 3.68
CA ILE A 43 -4.92 25.37 3.73
C ILE A 43 -4.65 25.87 5.16
N GLN A 44 -5.70 26.12 5.94
CA GLN A 44 -5.54 26.46 7.36
C GLN A 44 -4.99 25.28 8.16
N ASP A 45 -5.42 24.04 7.89
CA ASP A 45 -4.85 22.83 8.48
C ASP A 45 -3.36 22.67 8.12
N ILE A 46 -2.99 22.88 6.84
CA ILE A 46 -1.58 22.88 6.40
C ILE A 46 -0.76 23.87 7.23
N ARG A 47 -1.24 25.12 7.36
CA ARG A 47 -0.56 26.15 8.15
C ARG A 47 -0.45 25.78 9.62
N ALA A 48 -1.44 25.11 10.20
CA ALA A 48 -1.39 24.64 11.58
C ALA A 48 -0.32 23.54 11.75
N ARG A 49 -0.23 22.58 10.82
CA ARG A 49 0.76 21.51 10.83
C ARG A 49 2.19 22.03 10.68
N LEU A 50 2.40 23.03 9.82
CA LEU A 50 3.70 23.69 9.64
C LEU A 50 4.22 24.41 10.91
N LYS A 51 3.37 24.67 11.90
CA LYS A 51 3.82 25.18 13.21
C LYS A 51 4.43 24.11 14.11
N GLN A 52 4.12 22.83 13.86
CA GLN A 52 4.52 21.70 14.70
C GLN A 52 5.55 20.80 14.02
N ARG A 53 5.56 20.78 12.69
CA ARG A 53 6.38 19.90 11.85
C ARG A 53 7.07 20.69 10.78
N ASP A 54 8.24 20.21 10.37
CA ASP A 54 8.96 20.83 9.27
C ASP A 54 8.24 20.58 7.93
N ARG A 55 8.53 21.45 6.96
CA ARG A 55 7.98 21.37 5.61
C ARG A 55 8.28 20.03 4.94
N GLU A 56 9.50 19.52 5.11
CA GLU A 56 9.98 18.30 4.47
C GLU A 56 9.26 17.04 4.97
N GLN A 57 8.87 17.02 6.24
CA GLN A 57 8.08 15.96 6.87
C GLN A 57 6.66 15.92 6.30
N ILE A 58 6.03 17.08 6.07
CA ILE A 58 4.70 17.15 5.44
C ILE A 58 4.79 16.69 3.99
N VAL A 59 5.81 17.17 3.25
CA VAL A 59 6.04 16.75 1.85
C VAL A 59 6.27 15.24 1.77
N GLU A 60 7.13 14.68 2.63
CA GLU A 60 7.41 13.24 2.65
C GLU A 60 6.16 12.42 2.96
N GLU A 61 5.39 12.80 3.99
CA GLU A 61 4.18 12.09 4.38
C GLU A 61 3.13 12.07 3.27
N VAL A 62 2.90 13.21 2.62
CA VAL A 62 1.91 13.32 1.55
C VAL A 62 2.37 12.57 0.30
N ALA A 63 3.63 12.74 -0.11
CA ALA A 63 4.20 12.03 -1.25
C ALA A 63 4.14 10.51 -1.06
N TYR A 64 4.49 10.07 0.15
CA TYR A 64 4.44 8.66 0.53
C TYR A 64 3.01 8.10 0.51
N THR A 65 2.06 8.85 1.09
CA THR A 65 0.65 8.44 1.14
C THR A 65 0.09 8.27 -0.27
N TRP A 66 0.39 9.22 -1.17
CA TRP A 66 -0.04 9.11 -2.57
C TRP A 66 0.66 7.99 -3.32
N PHE A 67 1.96 7.78 -3.10
CA PHE A 67 2.67 6.63 -3.65
C PHE A 67 1.96 5.32 -3.27
N ASN A 68 1.76 5.06 -1.99
CA ASN A 68 1.15 3.81 -1.52
C ASN A 68 -0.27 3.61 -2.07
N ARG A 69 -1.11 4.66 -2.08
CA ARG A 69 -2.48 4.57 -2.58
C ARG A 69 -2.53 4.26 -4.06
N LEU A 70 -1.70 4.92 -4.87
CA LEU A 70 -1.66 4.70 -6.31
C LEU A 70 -1.12 3.30 -6.65
N ILE A 71 -0.12 2.82 -5.90
CA ILE A 71 0.42 1.48 -6.06
C ILE A 71 -0.61 0.41 -5.64
N ALA A 72 -1.32 0.63 -4.54
CA ALA A 72 -2.40 -0.26 -4.11
C ALA A 72 -3.54 -0.31 -5.13
N PHE A 73 -3.95 0.83 -5.69
CA PHE A 73 -4.92 0.83 -6.79
C PHE A 73 -4.37 0.12 -8.02
N ARG A 74 -3.11 0.32 -8.41
CA ARG A 74 -2.51 -0.41 -9.53
C ARG A 74 -2.54 -1.91 -9.30
N TYR A 75 -2.18 -2.38 -8.10
CA TYR A 75 -2.25 -3.78 -7.73
C TYR A 75 -3.70 -4.30 -7.83
N MET A 76 -4.64 -3.62 -7.17
CA MET A 76 -6.04 -4.01 -7.17
C MET A 76 -6.68 -3.99 -8.56
N ASP A 77 -6.32 -3.02 -9.42
CA ASP A 77 -6.81 -2.93 -10.79
C ASP A 77 -6.36 -4.12 -11.65
N LEU A 78 -5.10 -4.53 -11.50
CA LEU A 78 -4.54 -5.66 -12.24
C LEU A 78 -5.06 -7.00 -11.74
N ARG A 79 -5.35 -7.12 -10.44
CA ARG A 79 -5.99 -8.30 -9.83
C ARG A 79 -7.52 -8.33 -10.01
N GLY A 80 -8.12 -7.30 -10.60
CA GLY A 80 -9.58 -7.21 -10.78
C GLY A 80 -10.35 -6.98 -9.48
N TYR A 81 -9.69 -6.41 -8.47
CA TYR A 81 -10.27 -6.13 -7.15
C TYR A 81 -11.00 -4.79 -7.08
N THR A 82 -10.86 -3.94 -8.11
CA THR A 82 -11.62 -2.71 -8.31
C THR A 82 -12.81 -2.93 -9.26
N GLN A 83 -13.93 -2.23 -9.02
CA GLN A 83 -15.09 -2.29 -9.93
C GLN A 83 -14.81 -1.60 -11.26
N SER A 84 -14.07 -0.49 -11.21
CA SER A 84 -13.58 0.26 -12.37
C SER A 84 -12.10 0.52 -12.12
N ARG A 85 -11.23 0.23 -13.09
CA ARG A 85 -9.79 0.44 -12.89
C ARG A 85 -9.49 1.92 -12.64
N VAL A 86 -8.89 2.20 -11.49
CA VAL A 86 -8.71 3.56 -10.95
C VAL A 86 -7.44 4.21 -11.50
N VAL A 87 -6.35 3.45 -11.56
CA VAL A 87 -5.04 3.85 -12.08
C VAL A 87 -4.82 3.27 -13.47
N SER A 88 -5.38 2.10 -13.76
CA SER A 88 -5.08 1.33 -14.97
C SER A 88 -6.09 1.60 -16.09
N PRO A 89 -5.65 1.57 -17.36
CA PRO A 89 -6.56 1.63 -18.50
C PRO A 89 -7.24 0.28 -18.74
N GLN A 90 -8.29 0.30 -19.56
CA GLN A 90 -8.77 -0.91 -20.24
C GLN A 90 -7.78 -1.33 -21.34
N PRO A 91 -7.75 -2.62 -21.74
CA PRO A 91 -6.96 -3.06 -22.89
C PRO A 91 -7.25 -2.21 -24.14
N GLY A 92 -6.19 -1.68 -24.77
CA GLY A 92 -6.29 -0.82 -25.95
C GLY A 92 -6.67 0.65 -25.67
N GLN A 93 -6.80 1.05 -24.40
CA GLN A 93 -6.98 2.44 -23.99
C GLN A 93 -5.71 2.98 -23.31
N VAL A 94 -5.60 4.30 -23.22
CA VAL A 94 -4.46 4.98 -22.55
C VAL A 94 -4.87 5.59 -21.21
N GLN A 95 -6.04 6.20 -21.15
CA GLN A 95 -6.53 6.83 -19.91
C GLN A 95 -7.08 5.78 -18.92
N PRO A 96 -7.04 6.05 -17.60
CA PRO A 96 -7.64 5.18 -16.60
C PRO A 96 -9.11 4.87 -16.90
N GLU A 97 -9.52 3.62 -16.66
CA GLU A 97 -10.88 3.15 -17.00
C GLU A 97 -11.96 4.00 -16.33
N ILE A 98 -11.76 4.36 -15.05
CA ILE A 98 -12.73 5.18 -14.32
C ILE A 98 -13.03 6.51 -15.01
N LEU A 99 -12.00 7.17 -15.58
CA LEU A 99 -12.17 8.40 -16.34
C LEU A 99 -12.93 8.13 -17.65
N PHE A 100 -12.57 7.06 -18.35
CA PHE A 100 -13.25 6.66 -19.59
C PHE A 100 -14.74 6.38 -19.37
N GLN A 101 -15.10 5.65 -18.31
CA GLN A 101 -16.49 5.36 -17.98
C GLN A 101 -17.28 6.63 -17.65
N ILE A 102 -16.72 7.52 -16.82
CA ILE A 102 -17.39 8.79 -16.47
C ILE A 102 -17.62 9.64 -17.72
N LYS A 103 -16.64 9.72 -18.64
CA LYS A 103 -16.78 10.44 -19.92
C LYS A 103 -17.88 9.86 -20.84
N GLN A 104 -18.25 8.59 -20.66
CA GLN A 104 -19.38 7.96 -21.34
C GLN A 104 -20.72 8.15 -20.60
N GLY A 105 -20.76 8.95 -19.54
CA GLY A 105 -21.94 9.15 -18.71
C GLY A 105 -22.22 7.98 -17.75
N ARG A 106 -21.23 7.10 -17.52
CA ARG A 106 -21.33 5.96 -16.60
C ARG A 106 -20.52 6.23 -15.34
N THR A 107 -21.15 6.80 -14.34
CA THR A 107 -20.51 7.06 -13.04
C THR A 107 -20.57 5.80 -12.16
N PRO A 108 -19.43 5.35 -11.59
CA PRO A 108 -19.41 4.25 -10.63
C PRO A 108 -20.35 4.51 -9.43
N LYS A 109 -20.95 3.45 -8.86
CA LYS A 109 -21.95 3.57 -7.78
C LYS A 109 -21.43 4.35 -6.57
N GLY A 110 -20.19 4.10 -6.15
CA GLY A 110 -19.58 4.83 -5.03
C GLY A 110 -19.29 6.31 -5.30
N LEU A 111 -19.40 6.74 -6.56
CA LEU A 111 -19.24 8.15 -6.98
C LEU A 111 -20.56 8.83 -7.35
N ALA A 112 -21.71 8.21 -7.06
CA ALA A 112 -23.01 8.75 -7.45
C ALA A 112 -23.26 10.19 -6.93
N SER A 113 -22.73 10.54 -5.76
CA SER A 113 -22.82 11.89 -5.19
C SER A 113 -22.08 12.97 -6.02
N LEU A 114 -21.14 12.57 -6.88
CA LEU A 114 -20.37 13.46 -7.74
C LEU A 114 -20.95 13.56 -9.17
N GLN A 115 -22.03 12.84 -9.49
CA GLN A 115 -22.62 12.80 -10.83
C GLN A 115 -22.89 14.20 -11.39
N SER A 116 -23.58 15.06 -10.64
CA SER A 116 -23.90 16.43 -11.08
C SER A 116 -22.66 17.29 -11.35
N THR A 117 -21.59 17.05 -10.58
CA THR A 117 -20.31 17.72 -10.75
C THR A 117 -19.62 17.26 -12.04
N PHE A 118 -19.60 15.95 -12.29
CA PHE A 118 -19.08 15.40 -13.54
C PHE A 118 -19.87 15.90 -14.75
N ASP A 119 -21.20 15.88 -14.70
CA ASP A 119 -22.06 16.41 -15.76
C ASP A 119 -21.79 17.89 -16.03
N GLY A 120 -21.49 18.67 -14.99
CA GLY A 120 -21.10 20.08 -15.12
C GLY A 120 -19.85 20.27 -15.97
N TYR A 121 -18.80 19.48 -15.72
CA TYR A 121 -17.57 19.52 -16.54
C TYR A 121 -17.80 18.96 -17.95
N LEU A 122 -18.51 17.84 -18.09
CA LEU A 122 -18.77 17.19 -19.39
C LEU A 122 -19.64 18.05 -20.31
N SER A 123 -20.61 18.78 -19.76
CA SER A 123 -21.48 19.68 -20.52
C SER A 123 -20.88 21.08 -20.76
N GLY A 124 -19.71 21.39 -20.18
CA GLY A 124 -19.10 22.72 -20.24
C GLY A 124 -19.78 23.79 -19.36
N ARG A 125 -20.79 23.40 -18.56
CA ARG A 125 -21.43 24.29 -17.57
C ARG A 125 -20.44 24.76 -16.51
N THR A 126 -19.53 23.88 -16.10
CA THR A 126 -18.42 24.18 -15.22
C THR A 126 -17.19 24.46 -16.07
N GLN A 127 -16.73 25.72 -16.11
CA GLN A 127 -15.55 26.09 -16.89
C GLN A 127 -14.28 25.52 -16.26
N SER A 128 -13.45 24.86 -17.06
CA SER A 128 -12.10 24.43 -16.70
C SER A 128 -11.24 24.35 -17.95
N ALA A 129 -9.97 24.73 -17.83
CA ALA A 129 -8.99 24.53 -18.90
C ALA A 129 -8.59 23.04 -19.07
N GLN A 130 -8.81 22.21 -18.04
CA GLN A 130 -8.44 20.79 -18.02
C GLN A 130 -9.57 19.95 -17.39
N PRO A 131 -10.76 19.84 -18.02
CA PRO A 131 -11.93 19.18 -17.44
C PRO A 131 -11.69 17.70 -17.12
N ASP A 132 -10.98 16.96 -17.99
CA ASP A 132 -10.65 15.55 -17.76
C ASP A 132 -9.85 15.33 -16.46
N ARG A 133 -8.94 16.26 -16.18
CA ARG A 133 -8.13 16.22 -14.95
C ARG A 133 -8.96 16.56 -13.72
N GLU A 134 -9.88 17.51 -13.80
CA GLU A 134 -10.79 17.84 -12.69
C GLU A 134 -11.72 16.66 -12.35
N ILE A 135 -12.23 15.98 -13.38
CA ILE A 135 -13.05 14.78 -13.26
C ILE A 135 -12.23 13.66 -12.63
N TYR A 136 -11.05 13.36 -13.19
CA TYR A 136 -10.22 12.26 -12.70
C TYR A 136 -9.76 12.49 -11.26
N THR A 137 -9.35 13.70 -10.91
CA THR A 137 -8.96 14.06 -9.53
C THR A 137 -10.10 13.79 -8.56
N ARG A 138 -11.32 14.25 -8.89
CA ARG A 138 -12.50 14.01 -8.04
C ARG A 138 -12.89 12.54 -7.95
N ALA A 139 -12.78 11.80 -9.05
CA ALA A 139 -13.01 10.37 -9.07
C ALA A 139 -12.01 9.63 -8.18
N LEU A 140 -10.71 9.93 -8.29
CA LEU A 140 -9.66 9.33 -7.45
C LEU A 140 -9.90 9.61 -5.96
N LEU A 141 -10.20 10.86 -5.59
CA LEU A 141 -10.51 11.24 -4.21
C LEU A 141 -11.79 10.56 -3.70
N GLY A 142 -12.83 10.51 -4.53
CA GLY A 142 -14.08 9.85 -4.20
C GLY A 142 -13.91 8.35 -3.96
N ILE A 143 -13.14 7.66 -4.82
CA ILE A 143 -12.84 6.23 -4.65
C ILE A 143 -11.96 6.00 -3.40
N CYS A 144 -10.99 6.87 -3.11
CA CYS A 144 -10.27 6.77 -1.83
C CYS A 144 -11.24 6.84 -0.64
N ASN A 145 -12.23 7.73 -0.67
CA ASN A 145 -13.23 7.82 0.40
C ASN A 145 -14.15 6.59 0.45
N GLU A 146 -14.48 5.97 -0.68
CA GLU A 146 -15.22 4.70 -0.72
C GLU A 146 -14.42 3.57 -0.05
N TYR A 147 -13.17 3.38 -0.46
CA TYR A 147 -12.28 2.36 0.09
C TYR A 147 -11.86 2.63 1.55
N ASN A 148 -12.12 3.82 2.09
CA ASN A 148 -11.95 4.06 3.53
C ASN A 148 -12.80 3.10 4.38
N THR A 149 -13.95 2.65 3.86
CA THR A 149 -14.86 1.75 4.60
C THR A 149 -14.31 0.34 4.77
N THR A 150 -13.55 -0.15 3.79
CA THR A 150 -13.02 -1.53 3.76
C THR A 150 -11.54 -1.60 4.07
N LEU A 151 -10.77 -0.56 3.71
CA LEU A 151 -9.32 -0.46 3.90
C LEU A 151 -8.97 0.88 4.59
N PRO A 152 -9.51 1.14 5.81
CA PRO A 152 -9.38 2.43 6.49
C PRO A 152 -7.94 2.82 6.81
N PHE A 153 -7.05 1.84 6.99
CA PHE A 153 -5.64 2.04 7.29
C PHE A 153 -4.90 2.74 6.14
N LEU A 154 -5.17 2.37 4.89
CA LEU A 154 -4.48 2.90 3.72
C LEU A 154 -5.22 4.09 3.09
N PHE A 155 -6.54 3.96 2.97
CA PHE A 155 -7.41 4.97 2.38
C PHE A 155 -8.09 5.81 3.45
N ARG A 156 -7.33 6.28 4.45
CA ARG A 156 -7.81 7.28 5.41
C ARG A 156 -8.53 8.43 4.68
N LYS A 157 -9.72 8.78 5.17
CA LYS A 157 -10.62 9.74 4.54
C LYS A 157 -9.86 10.98 4.05
N VAL A 158 -10.11 11.34 2.81
CA VAL A 158 -9.36 12.36 2.04
C VAL A 158 -10.07 13.72 2.10
N ASP A 159 -10.75 14.01 3.20
CA ASP A 159 -11.21 15.34 3.64
C ASP A 159 -10.07 16.15 4.30
N SER A 160 -8.84 15.84 3.90
CA SER A 160 -7.58 16.24 4.50
C SER A 160 -6.83 17.19 3.57
N TYR A 161 -5.94 17.99 4.15
CA TYR A 161 -4.92 18.75 3.43
C TYR A 161 -4.15 17.96 2.36
N MET A 162 -4.06 16.62 2.52
CA MET A 162 -3.44 15.72 1.54
C MET A 162 -4.10 15.78 0.16
N ALA A 163 -5.41 16.05 0.09
CA ALA A 163 -6.16 16.17 -1.15
C ALA A 163 -5.67 17.36 -1.99
N VAL A 164 -5.46 18.51 -1.32
CA VAL A 164 -5.03 19.75 -1.97
C VAL A 164 -3.57 19.67 -2.42
N LEU A 165 -2.78 18.83 -1.76
CA LEU A 165 -1.38 18.55 -2.07
C LEU A 165 -1.19 17.38 -3.05
N LEU A 166 -2.26 16.77 -3.57
CA LEU A 166 -2.17 15.79 -4.66
C LEU A 166 -1.44 16.40 -5.86
N PRO A 167 -0.54 15.63 -6.54
CA PRO A 167 0.09 16.08 -7.76
C PRO A 167 -0.89 16.64 -8.77
N SER A 168 -0.46 17.73 -9.41
CA SER A 168 -1.25 18.36 -10.45
C SER A 168 -1.39 17.46 -11.67
N ASP A 169 -0.28 16.94 -12.19
CA ASP A 169 -0.31 16.20 -13.44
C ASP A 169 -0.46 14.69 -13.19
N LEU A 170 -1.65 14.19 -13.47
CA LEU A 170 -2.03 12.80 -13.25
C LEU A 170 -2.35 12.04 -14.55
N LEU A 171 -2.42 12.74 -15.68
CA LEU A 171 -2.94 12.16 -16.94
C LEU A 171 -1.98 12.31 -18.12
N SER A 172 -0.90 13.09 -18.00
CA SER A 172 0.11 13.15 -19.07
C SER A 172 0.92 11.86 -19.16
N ASP A 173 1.62 11.67 -20.28
CA ASP A 173 2.51 10.52 -20.50
C ASP A 173 3.74 10.49 -19.58
N THR A 174 4.01 11.60 -18.90
CA THR A 174 5.08 11.80 -17.91
C THR A 174 4.56 11.87 -16.47
N SER A 175 3.24 11.70 -16.26
CA SER A 175 2.63 11.70 -14.94
C SER A 175 3.07 10.49 -14.11
N ILE A 176 2.96 10.61 -12.79
CA ILE A 176 3.22 9.49 -11.87
C ILE A 176 2.36 8.26 -12.20
N ILE A 177 1.13 8.44 -12.69
CA ILE A 177 0.26 7.33 -13.09
C ILE A 177 0.81 6.62 -14.32
N ALA A 178 1.26 7.38 -15.33
CA ALA A 178 1.90 6.78 -16.51
C ALA A 178 3.18 6.02 -16.14
N GLU A 179 3.97 6.54 -15.19
CA GLU A 179 5.15 5.84 -14.66
C GLU A 179 4.77 4.53 -13.94
N ILE A 180 3.75 4.55 -13.07
CA ILE A 180 3.22 3.37 -12.37
C ILE A 180 2.76 2.30 -13.35
N GLN A 181 1.96 2.68 -14.35
CA GLN A 181 1.44 1.76 -15.37
C GLN A 181 2.56 1.09 -16.17
N LYS A 182 3.63 1.83 -16.50
CA LYS A 182 4.82 1.30 -17.21
C LYS A 182 5.67 0.40 -16.30
N ALA A 183 5.74 0.72 -15.02
CA ALA A 183 6.62 0.05 -14.07
C ALA A 183 6.07 -1.31 -13.63
N ILE A 184 4.79 -1.38 -13.27
CA ILE A 184 4.15 -2.54 -12.63
C ILE A 184 3.25 -3.25 -13.63
N THR A 185 3.57 -4.50 -13.95
CA THR A 185 2.82 -5.33 -14.92
C THR A 185 1.94 -6.37 -14.22
N GLU A 186 1.11 -7.09 -14.99
CA GLU A 186 0.29 -8.21 -14.48
C GLU A 186 1.18 -9.27 -13.81
N ASP A 187 2.28 -9.68 -14.45
CA ASP A 187 3.25 -10.62 -13.86
C ASP A 187 3.88 -10.16 -12.53
N ASP A 188 3.90 -8.85 -12.27
CA ASP A 188 4.48 -8.34 -11.02
C ASP A 188 3.50 -8.43 -9.84
N VAL A 189 2.19 -8.51 -10.09
CA VAL A 189 1.16 -8.53 -9.04
C VAL A 189 0.65 -9.92 -8.68
N GLU A 190 1.15 -10.96 -9.35
CA GLU A 190 0.95 -12.36 -8.96
C GLU A 190 1.43 -12.63 -7.52
N ASP A 191 2.45 -11.89 -7.07
CA ASP A 191 2.93 -11.92 -5.70
C ASP A 191 2.68 -10.59 -4.99
N VAL A 192 1.94 -10.63 -3.88
CA VAL A 192 1.66 -9.47 -3.03
C VAL A 192 2.93 -8.82 -2.46
N GLU A 193 4.05 -9.57 -2.36
CA GLU A 193 5.32 -9.05 -1.88
C GLU A 193 5.82 -7.85 -2.69
N ILE A 194 5.36 -7.66 -3.94
CA ILE A 194 5.68 -6.48 -4.76
C ILE A 194 5.48 -5.17 -3.99
N ILE A 195 4.44 -5.09 -3.15
CA ILE A 195 4.13 -3.92 -2.33
C ILE A 195 5.25 -3.64 -1.32
N GLY A 196 5.76 -4.70 -0.68
CA GLY A 196 6.89 -4.61 0.24
C GLY A 196 8.18 -4.18 -0.45
N TRP A 197 8.46 -4.72 -1.63
CA TRP A 197 9.63 -4.34 -2.44
C TRP A 197 9.57 -2.89 -2.90
N LEU A 198 8.42 -2.43 -3.39
CA LEU A 198 8.22 -1.04 -3.83
C LEU A 198 8.43 -0.07 -2.67
N TYR A 199 7.97 -0.41 -1.47
CA TYR A 199 8.21 0.39 -0.28
C TYR A 199 9.69 0.48 0.09
N GLN A 200 10.38 -0.66 0.12
CA GLN A 200 11.82 -0.69 0.40
C GLN A 200 12.61 0.15 -0.60
N PHE A 201 12.26 0.04 -1.88
CA PHE A 201 12.95 0.80 -2.91
C PHE A 201 12.63 2.30 -2.83
N TYR A 202 11.39 2.67 -2.52
CA TYR A 202 10.98 4.06 -2.33
C TYR A 202 11.87 4.75 -1.29
N ILE A 203 12.07 4.14 -0.12
CA ILE A 203 12.81 4.77 0.99
C ILE A 203 14.35 4.59 0.89
N SER A 204 14.84 3.76 -0.02
CA SER A 204 16.26 3.39 -0.10
C SER A 204 17.22 4.58 -0.21
N GLU A 205 16.91 5.59 -1.02
CA GLU A 205 17.75 6.79 -1.12
C GLU A 205 17.78 7.61 0.18
N LYS A 206 16.66 7.65 0.91
CA LYS A 206 16.59 8.31 2.22
C LYS A 206 17.44 7.57 3.25
N LYS A 207 17.42 6.24 3.22
CA LYS A 207 18.30 5.41 4.05
C LYS A 207 19.77 5.74 3.78
N ASP A 208 20.19 5.75 2.50
CA ASP A 208 21.56 6.08 2.11
C ASP A 208 21.96 7.49 2.59
N GLN A 209 21.06 8.47 2.51
CA GLN A 209 21.28 9.82 3.03
C GLN A 209 21.47 9.86 4.55
N VAL A 210 20.76 9.04 5.31
CA VAL A 210 20.88 8.97 6.77
C VAL A 210 22.22 8.34 7.17
N PHE A 211 22.63 7.27 6.49
CA PHE A 211 23.91 6.60 6.76
C PHE A 211 25.13 7.34 6.17
N GLY A 212 24.92 8.22 5.20
CA GLY A 212 25.97 9.08 4.64
C GLY A 212 26.34 10.29 5.51
N ARG A 213 25.65 10.51 6.64
CA ARG A 213 25.95 11.62 7.56
C ARG A 213 27.30 11.46 8.26
N PRO A 214 27.95 12.56 8.69
CA PRO A 214 29.22 12.50 9.40
C PRO A 214 29.18 11.56 10.62
N LYS A 215 30.25 10.78 10.78
CA LYS A 215 30.38 9.79 11.86
C LYS A 215 30.24 10.48 13.23
N GLY A 216 29.27 10.07 14.03
CA GLY A 216 28.99 10.63 15.35
C GLY A 216 27.72 11.49 15.44
N GLU A 217 27.09 11.82 14.31
CA GLU A 217 25.77 12.44 14.32
C GLU A 217 24.70 11.41 14.74
N LYS A 218 23.91 11.73 15.76
CA LYS A 218 22.83 10.85 16.23
C LYS A 218 21.70 10.82 15.20
N ILE A 219 21.18 9.62 14.94
CA ILE A 219 19.96 9.44 14.14
C ILE A 219 18.80 10.13 14.87
N LYS A 220 18.15 11.08 14.19
CA LYS A 220 16.99 11.79 14.74
C LYS A 220 15.74 10.92 14.69
N LYS A 221 14.74 11.24 15.50
CA LYS A 221 13.49 10.43 15.62
C LYS A 221 12.82 10.21 14.26
N GLU A 222 12.79 11.24 13.43
CA GLU A 222 12.21 11.25 12.09
C GLU A 222 12.99 10.40 11.06
N ASP A 223 14.25 10.08 11.34
CA ASP A 223 15.11 9.27 10.47
C ASP A 223 15.20 7.81 10.92
N ILE A 224 14.66 7.46 12.10
CA ILE A 224 14.66 6.09 12.64
C ILE A 224 14.08 5.10 11.61
N PRO A 225 12.87 5.34 11.03
CA PRO A 225 12.30 4.35 10.11
C PRO A 225 13.19 4.05 8.90
N ALA A 226 13.83 5.08 8.32
CA ALA A 226 14.73 4.89 7.21
C ALA A 226 16.02 4.15 7.61
N ALA A 227 16.52 4.39 8.83
CA ALA A 227 17.75 3.77 9.33
C ALA A 227 17.56 2.30 9.71
N THR A 228 16.41 1.95 10.28
CA THR A 228 16.14 0.61 10.84
C THR A 228 15.46 -0.34 9.88
N GLN A 229 15.09 0.11 8.68
CA GLN A 229 14.47 -0.76 7.69
C GLN A 229 15.49 -1.71 7.07
N LEU A 230 15.48 -2.94 7.56
CA LEU A 230 16.26 -4.07 7.05
C LEU A 230 15.28 -5.09 6.49
N PHE A 231 15.58 -5.56 5.28
CA PHE A 231 14.75 -6.56 4.63
C PHE A 231 15.25 -7.95 4.97
N THR A 232 14.31 -8.85 5.26
CA THR A 232 14.56 -10.27 5.44
C THR A 232 14.39 -10.97 4.09
N PRO A 233 15.46 -11.46 3.44
CA PRO A 233 15.35 -12.24 2.22
C PRO A 233 14.32 -13.37 2.35
N HIS A 234 13.58 -13.64 1.27
CA HIS A 234 12.46 -14.58 1.29
C HIS A 234 12.85 -15.98 1.83
N TRP A 235 14.03 -16.49 1.49
CA TRP A 235 14.50 -17.77 2.05
C TRP A 235 14.71 -17.72 3.57
N ILE A 236 15.10 -16.58 4.15
CA ILE A 236 15.22 -16.41 5.61
C ILE A 236 13.83 -16.36 6.24
N VAL A 237 12.88 -15.67 5.61
CA VAL A 237 11.48 -15.65 6.05
C VAL A 237 10.94 -17.08 6.12
N ARG A 238 11.06 -17.83 5.02
CA ARG A 238 10.62 -19.23 4.95
C ARG A 238 11.30 -20.09 6.01
N TYR A 239 12.63 -20.02 6.07
CA TYR A 239 13.41 -20.72 7.08
C TYR A 239 12.89 -20.46 8.51
N MET A 240 12.67 -19.20 8.90
CA MET A 240 12.19 -18.85 10.23
C MET A 240 10.79 -19.41 10.51
N VAL A 241 9.85 -19.21 9.58
CA VAL A 241 8.44 -19.60 9.76
C VAL A 241 8.29 -21.13 9.72
N GLU A 242 8.91 -21.80 8.76
CA GLU A 242 8.85 -23.26 8.64
C GLU A 242 9.45 -23.95 9.89
N ASN A 243 10.56 -23.43 10.41
CA ASN A 243 11.22 -24.02 11.59
C ASN A 243 10.65 -23.56 12.95
N SER A 244 9.66 -22.66 12.96
CA SER A 244 8.95 -22.24 14.18
C SER A 244 7.49 -22.69 14.12
N LEU A 245 6.67 -22.01 13.33
CA LEU A 245 5.25 -22.31 13.12
C LEU A 245 5.07 -23.71 12.51
N GLY A 246 5.80 -24.03 11.45
CA GLY A 246 5.72 -25.35 10.81
C GLY A 246 6.15 -26.49 11.73
N ARG A 247 7.22 -26.26 12.52
CA ARG A 247 7.68 -27.20 13.55
C ARG A 247 6.64 -27.42 14.64
N LEU A 248 6.00 -26.35 15.14
CA LEU A 248 4.92 -26.46 16.13
C LEU A 248 3.78 -27.36 15.62
N TRP A 249 3.35 -27.15 14.37
CA TRP A 249 2.31 -27.96 13.75
C TRP A 249 2.73 -29.43 13.63
N ARG A 250 3.93 -29.69 13.11
CA ARG A 250 4.47 -31.05 12.96
C ARG A 250 4.62 -31.77 14.30
N ASN A 251 5.07 -31.10 15.35
CA ASN A 251 5.22 -31.72 16.67
C ASN A 251 3.85 -32.20 17.22
N ASN A 252 2.79 -31.44 16.95
CA ASN A 252 1.42 -31.81 17.32
C ASN A 252 0.77 -32.81 16.36
N ARG A 253 1.20 -32.83 15.09
CA ARG A 253 0.69 -33.68 14.01
C ARG A 253 1.85 -34.29 13.22
N PRO A 254 2.50 -35.35 13.75
CA PRO A 254 3.68 -35.94 13.12
C PRO A 254 3.48 -36.42 11.69
N GLU A 255 2.23 -36.75 11.33
CA GLU A 255 1.82 -37.27 10.02
C GLU A 255 1.36 -36.16 9.04
N THR A 256 1.58 -34.87 9.36
CA THR A 256 1.23 -33.73 8.47
C THR A 256 1.91 -33.84 7.10
N GLY A 257 1.16 -33.55 6.04
CA GLY A 257 1.66 -33.48 4.67
C GLY A 257 2.26 -32.12 4.33
N LEU A 258 2.01 -31.07 5.13
CA LEU A 258 2.57 -29.72 4.91
C LEU A 258 4.09 -29.69 4.86
N LYS A 259 4.77 -30.69 5.43
CA LYS A 259 6.22 -30.82 5.35
C LYS A 259 6.75 -30.77 3.92
N ASP A 260 6.01 -31.31 2.95
CA ASP A 260 6.44 -31.31 1.54
C ASP A 260 6.44 -29.91 0.91
N GLN A 261 5.76 -28.94 1.55
CA GLN A 261 5.69 -27.54 1.13
C GLN A 261 6.73 -26.64 1.87
N MET A 262 7.42 -27.20 2.88
CA MET A 262 8.39 -26.49 3.71
C MET A 262 9.84 -26.77 3.25
N GLU A 263 10.26 -26.08 2.18
CA GLU A 263 11.56 -26.26 1.49
C GLU A 263 12.79 -26.04 2.39
N TYR A 264 12.70 -25.16 3.36
CA TYR A 264 13.75 -24.75 4.29
C TYR A 264 13.60 -25.37 5.69
N TYR A 265 12.68 -26.33 5.85
CA TYR A 265 12.49 -27.05 7.11
C TYR A 265 13.70 -27.95 7.41
N ILE A 266 14.26 -27.81 8.61
CA ILE A 266 15.35 -28.66 9.08
C ILE A 266 14.76 -29.86 9.83
N GLU A 267 15.04 -31.08 9.37
CA GLU A 267 14.74 -32.25 10.18
C GLU A 267 15.58 -32.26 11.46
N GLY A 268 14.90 -32.50 12.58
CA GLY A 268 15.53 -32.64 13.89
C GLY A 268 14.78 -33.70 14.70
N ASP A 269 15.41 -34.13 15.78
CA ASP A 269 14.82 -35.05 16.73
C ASP A 269 13.52 -34.45 17.32
N PRO A 270 12.55 -35.30 17.71
CA PRO A 270 11.36 -34.84 18.40
C PRO A 270 11.75 -34.02 19.63
N GLU A 271 11.22 -32.80 19.74
CA GLU A 271 11.40 -32.01 20.95
C GLU A 271 10.64 -32.69 22.09
N PRO A 272 11.29 -32.94 23.24
CA PRO A 272 10.65 -33.66 24.35
C PRO A 272 9.53 -32.85 25.02
N GLU A 273 9.56 -31.52 24.87
CA GLU A 273 8.56 -30.60 25.42
C GLU A 273 8.23 -29.55 24.38
N PHE A 274 6.96 -29.45 24.00
CA PHE A 274 6.44 -28.48 23.04
C PHE A 274 5.02 -28.04 23.44
N LEU A 275 4.57 -26.90 22.92
CA LEU A 275 3.22 -26.41 23.13
C LEU A 275 2.20 -27.35 22.46
N THR A 276 1.30 -27.93 23.25
CA THR A 276 0.19 -28.74 22.72
C THR A 276 -0.93 -27.82 22.23
N ILE A 277 -1.42 -28.08 21.02
CA ILE A 277 -2.52 -27.33 20.41
C ILE A 277 -3.56 -28.29 19.82
N GLU A 278 -4.83 -28.03 20.11
CA GLU A 278 -5.95 -28.82 19.59
C GLU A 278 -6.21 -28.50 18.11
N GLY A 279 -5.97 -27.26 17.70
CA GLY A 279 -6.26 -26.80 16.34
C GLY A 279 -5.49 -25.55 15.93
N PRO A 280 -5.59 -25.16 14.65
CA PRO A 280 -4.89 -23.98 14.12
C PRO A 280 -5.38 -22.67 14.76
N GLU A 281 -6.62 -22.61 15.26
CA GLU A 281 -7.19 -21.42 15.93
C GLU A 281 -6.48 -21.05 17.24
N GLU A 282 -5.80 -22.00 17.90
CA GLU A 282 -5.06 -21.76 19.14
C GLU A 282 -3.66 -21.17 18.89
N ILE A 283 -3.21 -21.11 17.64
CA ILE A 283 -1.89 -20.60 17.29
C ILE A 283 -1.92 -19.08 17.19
N THR A 284 -1.16 -18.39 18.03
CA THR A 284 -0.96 -16.94 17.90
C THR A 284 0.47 -16.65 17.43
N LEU A 285 0.63 -16.01 16.27
CA LEU A 285 1.91 -15.58 15.72
C LEU A 285 2.04 -14.06 15.79
N LEU A 286 3.11 -13.60 16.44
CA LEU A 286 3.44 -12.18 16.56
C LEU A 286 4.75 -11.88 15.84
N ASP A 287 4.72 -10.94 14.90
CA ASP A 287 5.90 -10.26 14.37
C ASP A 287 6.02 -8.85 14.99
N PRO A 288 6.91 -8.63 15.98
CA PRO A 288 6.99 -7.37 16.73
C PRO A 288 7.75 -6.25 15.98
N ALA A 289 8.20 -6.48 14.75
CA ALA A 289 8.84 -5.49 13.88
C ALA A 289 8.51 -5.80 12.42
N CYS A 290 7.20 -5.87 12.11
CA CYS A 290 6.71 -6.58 10.93
C CYS A 290 7.05 -5.93 9.59
N GLY A 291 7.46 -4.66 9.59
CA GLY A 291 7.73 -3.91 8.37
C GLY A 291 6.50 -3.95 7.45
N SER A 292 6.72 -4.31 6.18
CA SER A 292 5.63 -4.50 5.21
C SER A 292 5.00 -5.91 5.24
N GLY A 293 5.28 -6.71 6.26
CA GLY A 293 4.53 -7.93 6.56
C GLY A 293 5.00 -9.22 5.91
N HIS A 294 6.24 -9.31 5.39
CA HIS A 294 6.71 -10.49 4.65
C HIS A 294 6.67 -11.80 5.47
N ILE A 295 7.01 -11.73 6.76
CA ILE A 295 6.87 -12.90 7.66
C ILE A 295 5.40 -13.27 7.83
N LEU A 296 4.53 -12.26 8.01
CA LEU A 296 3.10 -12.48 8.20
C LEU A 296 2.42 -13.03 6.94
N THR A 297 2.81 -12.59 5.74
CA THR A 297 2.24 -13.10 4.49
C THR A 297 2.65 -14.54 4.22
N TYR A 298 3.89 -14.93 4.52
CA TYR A 298 4.29 -16.33 4.39
C TYR A 298 3.69 -17.21 5.50
N ALA A 299 3.60 -16.69 6.72
CA ALA A 299 2.89 -17.37 7.81
C ALA A 299 1.41 -17.58 7.48
N PHE A 300 0.76 -16.64 6.78
CA PHE A 300 -0.60 -16.80 6.27
C PHE A 300 -0.71 -18.03 5.36
N ASP A 301 0.18 -18.17 4.38
CA ASP A 301 0.16 -19.30 3.45
C ASP A 301 0.33 -20.64 4.19
N LEU A 302 1.23 -20.70 5.18
CA LEU A 302 1.43 -21.93 5.96
C LEU A 302 0.24 -22.24 6.90
N LEU A 303 -0.33 -21.22 7.56
CA LEU A 303 -1.55 -21.38 8.37
C LEU A 303 -2.72 -21.84 7.51
N TYR A 304 -2.85 -21.33 6.28
CA TYR A 304 -3.90 -21.75 5.35
C TYR A 304 -3.86 -23.27 5.14
N GLY A 305 -2.67 -23.81 4.86
CA GLY A 305 -2.48 -25.26 4.77
C GLY A 305 -2.83 -26.01 6.06
N MET A 306 -2.54 -25.44 7.24
CA MET A 306 -2.91 -26.06 8.53
C MET A 306 -4.42 -26.12 8.74
N TYR A 307 -5.14 -25.06 8.38
CA TYR A 307 -6.60 -25.06 8.43
C TYR A 307 -7.21 -26.04 7.42
N GLU A 308 -6.66 -26.14 6.20
CA GLU A 308 -7.10 -27.15 5.22
C GLU A 308 -6.90 -28.57 5.75
N GLU A 309 -5.73 -28.88 6.32
CA GLU A 309 -5.47 -30.19 6.95
C GLU A 309 -6.41 -30.47 8.13
N ALA A 310 -6.84 -29.43 8.86
CA ALA A 310 -7.80 -29.54 9.95
C ALA A 310 -9.26 -29.65 9.47
N GLY A 311 -9.52 -29.60 8.16
CA GLY A 311 -10.83 -29.84 7.56
C GLY A 311 -11.72 -28.61 7.44
N TYR A 312 -11.16 -27.40 7.56
CA TYR A 312 -11.89 -26.15 7.36
C TYR A 312 -12.13 -25.89 5.87
N SER A 313 -13.20 -25.14 5.56
CA SER A 313 -13.54 -24.78 4.18
C SER A 313 -12.66 -23.63 3.67
N ALA A 314 -12.13 -23.74 2.46
CA ALA A 314 -11.28 -22.72 1.83
C ALA A 314 -11.83 -21.27 1.94
N GLU A 315 -13.17 -21.11 1.89
CA GLU A 315 -13.83 -19.80 1.96
C GLU A 315 -13.73 -19.14 3.34
N GLU A 316 -13.66 -19.91 4.44
CA GLU A 316 -13.63 -19.37 5.81
C GLU A 316 -12.21 -19.17 6.35
N ILE A 317 -11.24 -19.92 5.84
CA ILE A 317 -9.85 -19.95 6.31
C ILE A 317 -9.22 -18.55 6.37
N PRO A 318 -9.30 -17.70 5.32
CA PRO A 318 -8.70 -16.36 5.38
C PRO A 318 -9.21 -15.53 6.55
N SER A 319 -10.51 -15.58 6.82
CA SER A 319 -11.12 -14.83 7.92
C SER A 319 -10.66 -15.35 9.28
N LEU A 320 -10.53 -16.67 9.44
CA LEU A 320 -10.04 -17.28 10.68
C LEU A 320 -8.57 -16.91 10.93
N ILE A 321 -7.73 -16.96 9.91
CA ILE A 321 -6.30 -16.58 10.02
C ILE A 321 -6.15 -15.13 10.49
N LEU A 322 -6.87 -14.20 9.85
CA LEU A 322 -6.79 -12.78 10.19
C LEU A 322 -7.40 -12.46 11.56
N THR A 323 -8.33 -13.29 12.06
CA THR A 323 -9.01 -13.07 13.33
C THR A 323 -8.21 -13.64 14.51
N ASN A 324 -7.67 -14.85 14.35
CA ASN A 324 -7.15 -15.65 15.44
C ASN A 324 -5.62 -15.68 15.50
N ASN A 325 -4.95 -15.61 14.34
CA ASN A 325 -3.58 -16.07 14.25
C ASN A 325 -2.53 -14.96 14.12
N LEU A 326 -2.73 -14.00 13.22
CA LEU A 326 -1.65 -13.10 12.80
C LEU A 326 -1.69 -11.74 13.49
N TYR A 327 -0.58 -11.37 14.14
CA TYR A 327 -0.39 -10.09 14.80
C TYR A 327 0.94 -9.47 14.38
N GLY A 328 0.92 -8.16 14.11
CA GLY A 328 2.10 -7.41 13.70
C GLY A 328 2.21 -6.09 14.47
N ILE A 329 3.43 -5.72 14.85
CA ILE A 329 3.73 -4.41 15.44
C ILE A 329 4.86 -3.79 14.62
N ASP A 330 4.73 -2.52 14.27
CA ASP A 330 5.83 -1.74 13.70
C ASP A 330 5.82 -0.31 14.24
N ILE A 331 7.01 0.26 14.39
CA ILE A 331 7.18 1.65 14.83
C ILE A 331 6.81 2.63 13.70
N ASP A 332 6.97 2.23 12.45
CA ASP A 332 6.56 2.99 11.29
C ASP A 332 5.14 2.60 10.87
N THR A 333 4.19 3.48 11.21
CA THR A 333 2.78 3.33 10.82
C THR A 333 2.61 3.05 9.33
N ARG A 334 3.48 3.61 8.49
CA ARG A 334 3.46 3.43 7.05
C ARG A 334 3.77 1.99 6.61
N ALA A 335 4.73 1.35 7.28
CA ALA A 335 5.07 -0.04 7.04
C ALA A 335 3.91 -0.95 7.49
N ALA A 336 3.34 -0.68 8.67
CA ALA A 336 2.19 -1.41 9.19
C ALA A 336 0.93 -1.28 8.29
N GLU A 337 0.69 -0.12 7.68
CA GLU A 337 -0.37 0.08 6.68
C GLU A 337 -0.18 -0.84 5.46
N LEU A 338 1.06 -1.03 5.01
CA LEU A 338 1.39 -1.92 3.90
C LEU A 338 1.30 -3.39 4.29
N ALA A 339 1.71 -3.77 5.50
CA ALA A 339 1.49 -5.13 6.02
C ALA A 339 0.00 -5.47 6.07
N SER A 340 -0.82 -4.53 6.55
CA SER A 340 -2.28 -4.67 6.58
C SER A 340 -2.86 -4.82 5.17
N PHE A 341 -2.37 -4.03 4.21
CA PHE A 341 -2.76 -4.15 2.81
C PHE A 341 -2.37 -5.52 2.24
N ALA A 342 -1.12 -5.95 2.43
CA ALA A 342 -0.61 -7.21 1.91
C ALA A 342 -1.39 -8.41 2.46
N LEU A 343 -1.68 -8.44 3.76
CA LEU A 343 -2.52 -9.49 4.37
C LEU A 343 -3.96 -9.46 3.85
N THR A 344 -4.53 -8.27 3.63
CA THR A 344 -5.88 -8.15 3.06
C THR A 344 -5.92 -8.65 1.61
N MET A 345 -4.87 -8.39 0.84
CA MET A 345 -4.76 -8.90 -0.52
C MET A 345 -4.55 -10.42 -0.52
N LYS A 346 -3.68 -10.96 0.36
CA LYS A 346 -3.50 -12.41 0.58
C LYS A 346 -4.81 -13.11 0.89
N ALA A 347 -5.60 -12.56 1.80
CA ALA A 347 -6.89 -13.12 2.17
C ALA A 347 -7.95 -13.09 1.05
N ARG A 348 -7.68 -12.36 -0.04
CA ARG A 348 -8.56 -12.23 -1.20
C ARG A 348 -8.09 -13.02 -2.42
N GLU A 349 -6.83 -13.46 -2.45
CA GLU A 349 -6.31 -14.38 -3.47
C GLU A 349 -7.06 -15.71 -3.40
#